data_AF-A0A967BKK3-F1
#
_entry.id   AF-A0A967BKK3-F1
#
_cell.length_a   1.000
_cell.length_b   1.000
_cell.length_c   1.000
_cell.angle_alpha   90.00
_cell.angle_beta   90.00
_cell.angle_gamma   90.00
#
_symmetry.space_group_name_H-M   'P 1'
#
loop_
_entity.id
_entity.type
_entity.pdbx_description
1 polymer ?
#
loop_
_entity_poly.entity_id
_entity_poly.type
_entity_poly.pdbx_seq_one_letter_code
_entity_poly.pdbx_strand_id
1 'polypeptide(L)'
;MIHNNKRYPTIKQELLLKAALLDGYSALEAWKELKIKLNIDQLDRGSFRLLPLLNRNLKNLGVDDKIMNEFKAVHRSSWYNNQILFHLTAKLLDLFHKNNIKTMVIKGAAVAIKYYQDIGLRPINDFDVLVKPDQALHAIHLLQNA
;
A
#
# COMPACT_ATOMS: atom_id res chain seq x y z
N MET A 1 -22.72 11.54 27.13
CA MET A 1 -22.81 10.40 26.19
C MET A 1 -22.21 10.83 24.85
N ILE A 2 -21.01 10.36 24.53
CA ILE A 2 -20.47 10.43 23.17
C ILE A 2 -20.05 9.00 22.85
N HIS A 3 -20.82 8.33 21.99
CA HIS A 3 -20.40 7.04 21.47
C HIS A 3 -19.07 7.22 20.76
N ASN A 4 -18.02 6.59 21.29
CA ASN A 4 -16.73 6.43 20.65
C ASN A 4 -16.96 5.57 19.39
N ASN A 5 -17.36 6.22 18.30
CA ASN A 5 -17.84 5.55 17.11
C ASN A 5 -16.63 5.02 16.33
N LYS A 6 -16.18 3.81 16.69
CA LYS A 6 -15.06 3.03 16.09
C LYS A 6 -15.11 2.86 14.56
N ARG A 7 -16.12 3.43 13.88
CA ARG A 7 -16.35 3.33 12.42
C ARG A 7 -15.77 4.50 11.62
N TYR A 8 -15.47 5.63 12.25
CA TYR A 8 -14.89 6.79 11.58
C TYR A 8 -13.39 6.92 11.85
N PRO A 9 -12.60 7.50 10.91
CA PRO A 9 -11.20 7.80 11.15
C PRO A 9 -11.03 8.63 12.43
N THR A 10 -10.02 8.30 13.21
CA THR A 10 -9.57 9.18 14.30
C THR A 10 -8.98 10.47 13.73
N ILE A 11 -8.91 11.53 14.54
CA ILE A 11 -8.25 12.79 14.16
C ILE A 11 -6.82 12.54 13.64
N LYS A 12 -6.07 11.63 14.29
CA LYS A 12 -4.70 11.26 13.86
C LYS A 12 -4.69 10.62 12.48
N GLN A 13 -5.63 9.71 12.20
CA GLN A 13 -5.75 9.06 10.89
C GLN A 13 -6.18 10.04 9.80
N GLU A 14 -7.09 10.96 10.12
CA GLU A 14 -7.52 12.00 9.18
C GLU A 14 -6.38 12.97 8.84
N LEU A 15 -5.65 13.45 9.85
CA LEU A 15 -4.47 14.31 9.64
C LEU A 15 -3.41 13.61 8.81
N LEU A 16 -3.15 12.31 9.06
CA LEU A 16 -2.24 11.50 8.25
C LEU A 16 -2.69 11.41 6.79
N LEU A 17 -3.97 11.15 6.54
CA LEU A 17 -4.52 11.11 5.18
C LEU A 17 -4.39 12.47 4.49
N LYS A 18 -4.75 13.56 5.18
CA LYS A 18 -4.64 14.93 4.65
C LYS A 18 -3.20 15.28 4.30
N ALA A 19 -2.26 15.02 5.21
CA ALA A 19 -0.84 15.28 4.98
C ALA A 19 -0.26 14.41 3.85
N ALA A 20 -0.80 13.21 3.62
CA ALA A 20 -0.31 12.31 2.58
C ALA A 20 -0.93 12.52 1.19
N LEU A 21 -2.13 13.12 1.10
CA LEU A 21 -2.93 13.14 -0.13
C LEU A 21 -3.33 14.54 -0.63
N LEU A 22 -3.35 15.56 0.23
CA LEU A 22 -3.61 16.93 -0.19
C LEU A 22 -2.32 17.62 -0.65
N ASP A 23 -2.47 18.79 -1.28
CA ASP A 23 -1.35 19.60 -1.75
C ASP A 23 -1.20 20.90 -0.94
N GLY A 24 -0.03 21.54 -1.09
CA GLY A 24 0.24 22.89 -0.61
C GLY A 24 0.00 23.09 0.88
N TYR A 25 -0.63 24.22 1.20
CA TYR A 25 -0.87 24.65 2.58
C TYR A 25 -1.66 23.63 3.41
N SER A 26 -2.71 23.03 2.84
CA SER A 26 -3.58 22.08 3.55
C SER A 26 -2.84 20.84 4.03
N ALA A 27 -1.92 20.30 3.22
CA ALA A 27 -1.10 19.17 3.63
C ALA A 27 -0.03 19.55 4.65
N LEU A 28 0.59 20.73 4.50
CA LEU A 28 1.59 21.22 5.44
C LEU A 28 1.01 21.50 6.83
N GLU A 29 -0.18 22.09 6.91
CA GLU A 29 -0.86 22.29 8.19
C GLU A 29 -1.24 20.97 8.85
N ALA A 30 -1.80 20.03 8.09
CA ALA A 30 -2.11 18.69 8.60
C ALA A 30 -0.84 17.97 9.10
N TRP A 31 0.28 18.13 8.40
CA TRP A 31 1.58 17.58 8.82
C TRP A 31 2.07 18.21 10.13
N LYS A 32 2.03 19.54 10.26
CA LYS A 32 2.44 20.24 11.49
C LYS A 32 1.66 19.73 12.70
N GLU A 33 0.34 19.61 12.57
CA GLU A 33 -0.51 19.09 13.65
C GLU A 33 -0.26 17.60 13.93
N LEU A 34 -0.12 16.78 12.88
CA LEU A 34 0.15 15.35 13.02
C LEU A 34 1.48 15.10 13.74
N LYS A 35 2.54 15.80 13.33
CA LYS A 35 3.91 15.60 13.80
C LYS A 35 4.02 15.71 15.32
N ILE A 36 3.32 16.65 15.94
CA ILE A 36 3.31 16.86 17.39
C ILE A 36 2.81 15.60 18.15
N LYS A 37 1.92 14.82 17.52
CA LYS A 37 1.23 13.68 18.12
C LYS A 37 1.71 12.33 17.55
N LEU A 38 2.65 12.35 16.60
CA LEU A 38 3.05 11.17 15.86
C LEU A 38 4.04 10.36 16.67
N ASN A 39 3.61 9.16 17.05
CA ASN A 39 4.49 8.08 17.46
C ASN A 39 4.30 6.92 16.47
N ILE A 40 5.37 6.63 15.71
CA ILE A 40 5.36 5.63 14.62
C ILE A 40 5.13 4.23 15.19
N ASP A 41 5.73 3.91 16.34
CA ASP A 41 5.61 2.59 17.00
C ASP A 41 4.20 2.29 17.51
N GLN A 42 3.36 3.33 17.62
CA GLN A 42 1.97 3.23 18.07
C GLN A 42 0.95 3.40 16.92
N LEU A 43 1.40 3.39 15.67
CA LEU A 43 0.49 3.41 14.54
C LEU A 43 -0.19 2.06 14.34
N ASP A 44 -1.49 2.08 14.04
CA ASP A 44 -2.17 0.91 13.53
C ASP A 44 -1.62 0.52 12.14
N ARG A 45 -1.83 -0.74 11.75
CA ARG A 45 -1.31 -1.26 10.47
C ARG A 45 -1.77 -0.45 9.26
N GLY A 46 -3.00 0.07 9.27
CA GLY A 46 -3.54 0.87 8.16
C GLY A 46 -2.81 2.21 8.03
N SER A 47 -2.67 2.92 9.15
CA SER A 47 -1.92 4.18 9.21
C SER A 47 -0.45 3.99 8.84
N PHE A 48 0.20 2.94 9.35
CA PHE A 48 1.61 2.65 9.06
C PHE A 48 1.86 2.46 7.55
N ARG A 49 0.91 1.85 6.83
CA ARG A 49 1.01 1.65 5.38
C ARG A 49 0.93 2.94 4.56
N LEU A 50 0.52 4.06 5.16
CA LEU A 50 0.46 5.37 4.50
C LEU A 50 1.78 6.14 4.59
N LEU A 51 2.74 5.70 5.43
CA LEU A 51 4.02 6.41 5.60
C LEU A 51 4.81 6.60 4.30
N PRO A 52 4.87 5.65 3.36
CA PRO A 52 5.51 5.87 2.06
C PRO A 52 4.87 7.01 1.24
N LEU A 53 3.53 7.10 1.27
CA LEU A 53 2.78 8.17 0.61
C LEU A 53 3.02 9.52 1.27
N LEU A 54 2.98 9.56 2.61
CA LEU A 54 3.30 10.75 3.39
C LEU A 54 4.71 11.26 3.05
N ASN A 55 5.70 10.36 3.03
CA ASN A 55 7.07 10.71 2.68
C ASN A 55 7.18 11.35 1.29
N ARG A 56 6.52 10.74 0.29
CA ARG A 56 6.53 11.27 -1.08
C ARG A 56 5.90 12.66 -1.13
N ASN A 57 4.76 12.85 -0.47
CA ASN A 57 4.07 14.13 -0.50
C ASN A 57 4.86 15.23 0.19
N LEU A 58 5.35 14.98 1.41
CA LEU A 58 6.18 15.93 2.16
C LEU A 58 7.45 16.31 1.39
N LYS A 59 8.10 15.34 0.73
CA LYS A 59 9.25 15.60 -0.14
C LYS A 59 8.89 16.50 -1.32
N ASN A 60 7.75 16.26 -1.98
CA ASN A 60 7.29 17.09 -3.09
C ASN A 60 6.96 18.53 -2.64
N LEU A 61 6.54 18.71 -1.39
CA LEU A 61 6.26 20.00 -0.77
C LEU A 61 7.51 20.67 -0.17
N GLY A 62 8.70 20.09 -0.35
CA GLY A 62 9.97 20.67 0.11
C GLY A 62 10.20 20.57 1.62
N VAL A 63 9.49 19.68 2.32
CA VAL A 63 9.73 19.43 3.74
C VAL A 63 11.02 18.65 3.92
N ASP A 64 11.89 19.14 4.79
CA ASP A 64 13.08 18.44 5.27
C ASP A 64 12.98 18.22 6.78
N ASP A 65 12.78 16.96 7.17
CA ASP A 65 12.59 16.57 8.56
C ASP A 65 13.25 15.22 8.85
N LYS A 66 13.94 15.11 9.99
CA LYS A 66 14.64 13.89 10.39
C LYS A 66 13.74 12.66 10.43
N ILE A 67 12.46 12.82 10.83
CA ILE A 67 11.50 11.72 10.93
C ILE A 67 11.18 11.09 9.55
N MET A 68 11.38 11.83 8.47
CA MET A 68 11.16 11.33 7.11
C MET A 68 12.12 10.18 6.76
N ASN A 69 13.25 10.06 7.44
CA ASN A 69 14.15 8.91 7.26
C ASN A 69 13.48 7.58 7.64
N GLU A 70 12.61 7.59 8.65
CA GLU A 70 11.83 6.42 9.06
C GLU A 70 10.78 6.08 8.00
N PHE A 71 10.07 7.07 7.48
CA PHE A 71 9.10 6.85 6.40
C PHE A 71 9.77 6.32 5.12
N LYS A 72 10.96 6.84 4.80
CA LYS A 72 11.79 6.34 3.70
C LYS A 72 12.23 4.89 3.92
N ALA A 73 12.46 4.46 5.17
CA ALA A 73 12.76 3.06 5.47
C ALA A 73 11.54 2.16 5.21
N VAL A 74 10.33 2.61 5.58
CA VAL A 74 9.09 1.89 5.26
C VAL A 74 8.88 1.77 3.75
N HIS A 75 9.12 2.86 3.00
CA HIS A 75 9.07 2.83 1.53
C HIS A 75 10.05 1.80 0.94
N ARG A 76 11.32 1.79 1.37
CA ARG A 76 12.31 0.82 0.89
C ARG A 76 11.91 -0.62 1.18
N SER A 77 11.40 -0.88 2.39
CA SER A 77 10.91 -2.21 2.77
C SER A 77 9.73 -2.63 1.88
N SER A 78 8.76 -1.73 1.68
CA SER A 78 7.63 -1.97 0.77
C SER A 78 8.09 -2.24 -0.66
N TRP A 79 9.05 -1.46 -1.17
CA TRP A 79 9.57 -1.63 -2.52
C TRP A 79 10.19 -3.03 -2.68
N TYR A 80 11.07 -3.41 -1.75
CA TYR A 80 11.73 -4.72 -1.77
C TYR A 80 10.73 -5.89 -1.70
N ASN A 81 9.78 -5.83 -0.76
CA ASN A 81 8.77 -6.88 -0.60
C ASN A 81 7.87 -6.99 -1.84
N ASN A 82 7.50 -5.86 -2.44
CA ASN A 82 6.69 -5.85 -3.65
C ASN A 82 7.45 -6.39 -4.86
N GLN A 83 8.76 -6.17 -4.96
CA GLN A 83 9.58 -6.79 -6.02
C GLN A 83 9.55 -8.32 -5.92
N ILE A 84 9.73 -8.87 -4.72
CA ILE A 84 9.64 -10.33 -4.50
C ILE A 84 8.24 -10.83 -4.85
N LEU A 85 7.20 -10.16 -4.36
CA LEU A 85 5.81 -10.52 -4.61
C LEU A 85 5.51 -10.56 -6.11
N PHE A 86 5.89 -9.52 -6.86
CA PHE A 86 5.65 -9.45 -8.30
C PHE A 86 6.45 -10.48 -9.09
N HIS A 87 7.67 -10.80 -8.66
CA HIS A 87 8.43 -11.88 -9.28
C HIS A 87 7.73 -13.24 -9.11
N LEU A 88 7.20 -13.53 -7.92
CA LEU A 88 6.43 -14.74 -7.68
C LEU A 88 5.11 -14.74 -8.46
N THR A 89 4.40 -13.61 -8.50
CA THR A 89 3.17 -13.47 -9.28
C THR A 89 3.44 -13.68 -10.77
N ALA A 90 4.52 -13.17 -11.33
CA ALA A 90 4.86 -13.36 -12.73
C ALA A 90 5.03 -14.84 -13.09
N LYS A 91 5.71 -15.63 -12.24
CA LYS A 91 5.85 -17.08 -12.42
C LYS A 91 4.50 -17.80 -12.38
N LEU A 92 3.64 -17.41 -11.46
CA LEU A 92 2.29 -17.99 -11.33
C LEU A 92 1.41 -17.66 -12.55
N LEU A 93 1.47 -16.42 -13.03
CA LEU A 93 0.75 -16.03 -14.25
C LEU A 93 1.27 -16.77 -15.47
N ASP A 94 2.59 -17.00 -15.57
CA ASP A 94 3.18 -17.81 -16.65
C ASP A 94 2.72 -19.28 -16.58
N LEU A 95 2.67 -19.87 -15.38
CA LEU A 95 2.11 -21.22 -15.18
C LEU A 95 0.65 -21.30 -15.64
N PHE A 96 -0.18 -20.35 -15.23
CA PHE A 96 -1.59 -20.29 -15.63
C PHE A 96 -1.74 -20.07 -17.15
N HIS A 97 -0.93 -19.20 -17.73
CA HIS A 97 -0.94 -18.94 -19.16
C HIS A 97 -0.59 -20.19 -19.98
N LYS A 98 0.46 -20.93 -19.58
CA LYS A 98 0.87 -22.20 -20.22
C LYS A 98 -0.20 -23.28 -20.14
N ASN A 99 -1.10 -23.21 -19.17
CA ASN A 99 -2.23 -24.13 -19.00
C ASN A 99 -3.56 -23.54 -19.52
N ASN A 100 -3.51 -22.49 -20.35
CA ASN A 100 -4.68 -21.84 -20.96
C ASN A 100 -5.71 -21.29 -19.95
N ILE A 101 -5.28 -20.96 -18.73
CA ILE A 101 -6.12 -20.32 -17.72
C ILE A 101 -6.13 -18.82 -17.97
N LYS A 102 -7.32 -18.24 -18.14
CA LYS A 102 -7.49 -16.81 -18.33
C LYS A 102 -7.42 -16.10 -16.98
N THR A 103 -6.51 -15.14 -16.86
CA THR A 103 -6.23 -14.44 -15.60
C THR A 103 -6.48 -12.95 -15.70
N MET A 104 -6.90 -12.33 -14.60
CA MET A 104 -6.90 -10.88 -14.41
C MET A 104 -6.33 -10.52 -13.04
N VAL A 105 -5.24 -9.77 -13.01
CA VAL A 105 -4.66 -9.24 -11.76
C VAL A 105 -5.57 -8.13 -11.22
N ILE A 106 -5.92 -8.19 -9.94
CA ILE A 106 -6.80 -7.22 -9.29
C ILE A 106 -6.19 -6.66 -7.99
N LYS A 107 -6.97 -5.81 -7.30
CA LYS A 107 -6.64 -5.18 -6.00
C LYS A 107 -5.26 -4.50 -5.96
N GLY A 108 -4.46 -4.81 -4.93
CA GLY A 108 -3.27 -4.05 -4.55
C GLY A 108 -2.22 -4.02 -5.66
N ALA A 109 -1.94 -5.18 -6.25
CA ALA A 109 -0.97 -5.32 -7.34
C ALA A 109 -1.37 -4.50 -8.57
N ALA A 110 -2.63 -4.65 -9.02
CA ALA A 110 -3.14 -3.90 -10.17
C ALA A 110 -3.07 -2.37 -9.94
N VAL A 111 -3.43 -1.92 -8.73
CA VAL A 111 -3.41 -0.50 -8.38
C VAL A 111 -1.99 0.06 -8.29
N ALA A 112 -1.06 -0.68 -7.67
CA ALA A 112 0.34 -0.26 -7.55
C ALA A 112 0.98 -0.07 -8.93
N ILE A 113 0.81 -1.04 -9.83
CA ILE A 113 1.39 -0.99 -11.17
C ILE A 113 0.76 0.13 -12.00
N LYS A 114 -0.58 0.26 -11.98
CA LYS A 114 -1.29 1.19 -12.87
C LYS A 114 -1.25 2.65 -12.42
N TYR A 115 -1.36 2.92 -11.12
CA TYR A 115 -1.58 4.29 -10.63
C TYR A 115 -0.43 4.88 -9.83
N TYR A 116 0.39 4.06 -9.16
CA TYR A 116 1.48 4.59 -8.34
C TYR A 116 2.76 4.79 -9.12
N GLN A 117 3.05 3.91 -10.09
CA GLN A 117 4.30 3.86 -10.89
C GLN A 117 5.59 3.65 -10.08
N ASP A 118 5.56 3.87 -8.78
CA ASP A 118 6.52 3.44 -7.77
C ASP A 118 5.83 2.48 -6.80
N ILE A 119 6.24 1.22 -6.89
CA ILE A 119 5.66 0.13 -6.12
C ILE A 119 5.97 0.22 -4.63
N GLY A 120 6.98 0.98 -4.20
CA GLY A 120 7.29 1.19 -2.78
C GLY A 120 6.28 2.07 -2.03
N LEU A 121 5.40 2.74 -2.77
CA LEU A 121 4.41 3.65 -2.19
C LEU A 121 3.15 2.94 -1.69
N ARG A 122 2.98 1.67 -2.05
CA ARG A 122 1.83 0.86 -1.65
C ARG A 122 2.30 -0.46 -1.07
N PRO A 123 2.44 -0.59 0.25
CA PRO A 123 2.71 -1.88 0.88
C PRO A 123 1.61 -2.88 0.53
N ILE A 124 1.99 -4.02 -0.03
CA ILE A 124 1.11 -5.13 -0.42
C ILE A 124 1.58 -6.38 0.32
N ASN A 125 0.64 -7.16 0.87
CA ASN A 125 0.95 -8.38 1.61
C ASN A 125 0.65 -9.66 0.82
N ASP A 126 -0.23 -9.56 -0.17
CA ASP A 126 -0.75 -10.65 -0.96
C ASP A 126 -1.01 -10.19 -2.40
N PHE A 127 -1.12 -11.15 -3.31
CA PHE A 127 -1.52 -10.88 -4.69
C PHE A 127 -2.88 -11.53 -4.96
N ASP A 128 -3.69 -10.89 -5.79
CA ASP A 128 -5.01 -11.37 -6.15
C ASP A 128 -5.11 -11.55 -7.66
N VAL A 129 -5.45 -12.76 -8.08
CA VAL A 129 -5.71 -13.11 -9.49
C VAL A 129 -7.12 -13.67 -9.61
N LEU A 130 -7.92 -13.04 -10.45
CA LEU A 130 -9.20 -13.59 -10.88
C LEU A 130 -8.97 -14.58 -12.03
N VAL A 131 -9.69 -15.69 -11.97
CA VAL A 131 -9.83 -16.66 -13.05
C VAL A 131 -11.29 -16.82 -13.40
N LYS A 132 -11.60 -17.42 -14.55
CA LYS A 132 -12.97 -17.77 -14.89
C LYS A 132 -13.50 -18.84 -13.93
N PRO A 133 -14.79 -18.81 -13.52
CA PRO A 133 -15.34 -19.77 -12.55
C PRO A 133 -15.15 -21.23 -12.94
N ASP A 134 -15.33 -21.55 -14.23
CA ASP A 134 -15.13 -22.88 -14.81
C ASP A 134 -13.66 -23.34 -14.81
N GLN A 135 -12.71 -22.41 -14.65
CA GLN A 135 -11.27 -22.70 -14.58
C GLN A 135 -10.73 -22.75 -13.14
N ALA A 136 -11.55 -22.41 -12.12
CA ALA A 136 -11.08 -22.22 -10.75
C ALA A 136 -10.51 -23.49 -10.12
N LEU A 137 -11.19 -24.63 -10.26
CA LEU A 137 -10.70 -25.91 -9.71
C LEU A 137 -9.39 -26.34 -10.39
N HIS A 138 -9.27 -26.14 -11.70
CA HIS A 138 -8.05 -26.43 -12.44
C HIS A 138 -6.89 -25.54 -11.99
N ALA A 139 -7.13 -24.25 -11.78
CA ALA A 139 -6.15 -23.31 -11.23
C ALA A 139 -5.67 -23.76 -9.84
N ILE A 140 -6.58 -24.12 -8.93
CA ILE A 140 -6.24 -24.61 -7.59
C ILE A 140 -5.39 -25.88 -7.67
N HIS A 141 -5.77 -26.83 -8.53
CA HIS A 141 -5.03 -28.07 -8.70
C HIS A 141 -3.61 -27.84 -9.21
N LEU A 142 -3.40 -26.91 -10.14
CA LEU A 142 -2.05 -26.55 -10.60
C LEU A 142 -1.20 -25.97 -9.47
N LEU A 143 -1.76 -25.11 -8.61
CA LEU A 143 -1.02 -24.51 -7.50
C LEU A 143 -0.62 -25.51 -6.42
N GLN A 144 -1.39 -26.58 -6.23
CA GLN A 144 -1.08 -27.63 -5.26
C GLN A 144 0.07 -28.54 -5.71
N ASN A 145 0.36 -28.57 -7.01
CA ASN A 145 1.37 -29.44 -7.63
C ASN A 145 2.57 -28.67 -8.21
N ALA A 146 2.65 -27.36 -7.97
CA ALA A 146 3.69 -26.47 -8.48
C ALA A 146 4.91 -26.39 -7.55
#